data_AF-A0A5S4ZRX8-F1
#
_entry.id   AF-A0A5S4ZRX8-F1
#
_cell.length_a   1.000
_cell.length_b   1.000
_cell.length_c   1.000
_cell.angle_alpha   90.00
_cell.angle_beta   90.00
_cell.angle_gamma   90.00
#
_symmetry.space_group_name_H-M   'P 1'
#
loop_
_entity.id
_entity.type
_entity.pdbx_description
1 polymer ?
#
loop_
_entity_poly.entity_id
_entity_poly.type
_entity_poly.pdbx_seq_one_letter_code
_entity_poly.pdbx_strand_id
1 'polypeptide(L)'
;MNTLLAVVISYLIGSIPVGVLVARTRGINIMEHGSGNIGTTNVWRNLGPVYGLFVLVMDMAKGVAAVLIGRHFGGVETELLAAFGALCGHSWSIFLRFKGGKIVATGAGVVLAISPAVTLAAGVVLLTTLGISRYVSLSSIMAAITVPAAMAFWGMDTLYIIFGIILMVFVIYKHRSNIQRILSGTEFKVGKGKKR
;
A
#
# COMPACT_ATOMS: atom_id res chain seq x y z
N MET A 1 -24.71 2.35 13.11
CA MET A 1 -24.51 0.89 13.02
C MET A 1 -23.75 0.50 11.75
N ASN A 2 -24.20 0.94 10.58
CA ASN A 2 -23.65 0.55 9.26
C ASN A 2 -22.18 0.96 9.05
N THR A 3 -21.78 2.16 9.49
CA THR A 3 -20.39 2.64 9.36
C THR A 3 -19.40 1.79 10.15
N LEU A 4 -19.71 1.47 11.41
CA LEU A 4 -18.84 0.64 12.25
C LEU A 4 -18.64 -0.75 11.61
N LEU A 5 -19.72 -1.35 11.11
CA LEU A 5 -19.66 -2.64 10.44
C LEU A 5 -18.78 -2.57 9.17
N ALA A 6 -18.94 -1.54 8.34
CA ALA A 6 -18.12 -1.33 7.16
C ALA A 6 -16.62 -1.20 7.49
N VAL A 7 -16.29 -0.46 8.55
CA VAL A 7 -14.91 -0.29 9.04
C VAL A 7 -14.33 -1.61 9.53
N VAL A 8 -15.08 -2.36 10.34
CA VAL A 8 -14.64 -3.65 10.89
C VAL A 8 -14.40 -4.66 9.76
N ILE A 9 -15.35 -4.81 8.83
CA ILE A 9 -15.19 -5.72 7.69
C ILE A 9 -13.98 -5.32 6.86
N SER A 10 -13.82 -4.03 6.56
CA SER A 10 -12.69 -3.53 5.77
C SER A 10 -11.35 -3.74 6.48
N TYR A 11 -11.30 -3.56 7.80
CA TYR A 11 -10.12 -3.87 8.60
C TYR A 11 -9.76 -5.37 8.55
N LEU A 12 -10.75 -6.26 8.66
CA LEU A 12 -10.51 -7.71 8.56
C LEU A 12 -10.00 -8.11 7.18
N ILE A 13 -10.60 -7.57 6.11
CA ILE A 13 -10.15 -7.78 4.72
C ILE A 13 -8.72 -7.26 4.54
N GLY A 14 -8.44 -6.03 4.98
CA GLY A 14 -7.12 -5.42 4.94
C GLY A 14 -6.07 -6.24 5.70
N SER A 15 -6.48 -6.87 6.81
CA SER A 15 -5.63 -7.68 7.66
C SER A 15 -5.15 -8.98 7.01
N ILE A 16 -5.78 -9.48 5.94
CA ILE A 16 -5.40 -10.74 5.30
C ILE A 16 -3.95 -10.64 4.78
N PRO A 17 -2.98 -11.42 5.30
CA PRO A 17 -1.57 -11.23 4.99
C PRO A 17 -1.16 -11.99 3.72
N VAL A 18 -1.67 -11.58 2.56
CA VAL A 18 -1.53 -12.32 1.29
C VAL A 18 -0.08 -12.67 0.96
N GLY A 19 0.87 -11.74 1.13
CA GLY A 19 2.28 -12.05 0.88
C GLY A 19 2.89 -13.11 1.81
N VAL A 20 2.41 -13.20 3.06
CA VAL A 20 2.79 -14.29 3.97
C VAL A 20 2.14 -15.61 3.53
N LEU A 21 0.86 -15.59 3.16
CA LEU A 21 0.14 -16.78 2.71
C LEU A 21 0.80 -17.38 1.47
N VAL A 22 1.10 -16.55 0.47
CA VAL A 22 1.77 -16.96 -0.77
C VAL A 22 3.17 -17.50 -0.48
N ALA A 23 3.93 -16.85 0.40
CA ALA A 23 5.26 -17.31 0.78
C ALA A 23 5.26 -18.66 1.52
N ARG A 24 4.26 -18.90 2.37
CA ARG A 24 4.08 -20.18 3.06
C ARG A 24 3.81 -21.33 2.10
N THR A 25 3.08 -21.11 1.00
CA THR A 25 2.92 -22.16 -0.04
C THR A 25 4.23 -22.56 -0.72
N ARG A 26 5.29 -21.78 -0.53
CA ARG A 26 6.65 -22.02 -1.01
C ARG A 26 7.61 -22.43 0.10
N GLY A 27 7.10 -22.75 1.29
CA GLY A 27 7.90 -23.24 2.41
C GLY A 27 8.79 -22.17 3.07
N ILE A 28 8.59 -20.88 2.81
CA ILE A 28 9.40 -19.81 3.41
C ILE A 28 8.57 -18.86 4.27
N ASN A 29 9.19 -18.35 5.34
CA ASN A 29 8.67 -17.20 6.08
C ASN A 29 9.21 -15.90 5.47
N ILE A 30 8.36 -15.17 4.74
CA ILE A 30 8.79 -13.93 4.05
C ILE A 30 9.28 -12.83 5.00
N MET A 31 8.88 -12.87 6.27
CA MET A 31 9.30 -11.89 7.29
C MET A 31 10.76 -12.07 7.72
N GLU A 32 11.36 -13.22 7.45
CA GLU A 32 12.77 -13.52 7.75
C GLU A 32 13.70 -13.26 6.55
N HIS A 33 13.13 -12.82 5.41
CA HIS A 33 13.87 -12.71 4.15
C HIS A 33 13.86 -11.28 3.58
N GLY A 34 14.96 -10.91 2.94
CA GLY A 34 15.11 -9.63 2.25
C GLY A 34 14.95 -8.43 3.19
N SER A 35 13.89 -7.64 2.99
CA SER A 35 13.57 -6.48 3.83
C SER A 35 12.74 -6.83 5.08
N GLY A 36 12.33 -8.09 5.24
CA GLY A 36 11.42 -8.55 6.29
C GLY A 36 9.96 -8.06 6.16
N ASN A 37 9.65 -7.32 5.10
CA ASN A 37 8.30 -6.82 4.83
C ASN A 37 7.44 -7.89 4.12
N ILE A 38 6.14 -7.88 4.38
CA ILE A 38 5.18 -8.84 3.79
C ILE A 38 4.69 -8.45 2.39
N GLY A 39 4.93 -7.19 1.97
CA GLY A 39 4.36 -6.66 0.73
C GLY A 39 5.05 -7.11 -0.56
N THR A 40 4.40 -6.76 -1.68
CA THR A 40 4.78 -7.04 -3.08
C THR A 40 6.29 -7.07 -3.34
N THR A 41 7.03 -6.00 -3.02
CA THR A 41 8.44 -5.88 -3.39
C THR A 41 9.33 -6.94 -2.73
N ASN A 42 9.01 -7.36 -1.51
CA ASN A 42 9.79 -8.38 -0.83
C ASN A 42 9.47 -9.77 -1.36
N VAL A 43 8.18 -10.04 -1.64
CA VAL A 43 7.73 -11.27 -2.28
C VAL A 43 8.35 -11.40 -3.68
N TRP A 44 8.30 -10.35 -4.48
CA TRP A 44 8.94 -10.31 -5.81
C TRP A 44 10.42 -10.68 -5.73
N ARG A 45 11.15 -10.09 -4.77
CA ARG A 45 12.59 -10.32 -4.61
C ARG A 45 12.93 -11.76 -4.22
N ASN A 46 12.11 -12.41 -3.41
CA ASN A 46 12.43 -13.72 -2.85
C ASN A 46 11.79 -14.89 -3.61
N LEU A 47 10.61 -14.69 -4.22
CA LEU A 47 9.85 -15.74 -4.89
C LEU A 47 9.70 -15.51 -6.40
N GLY A 48 9.99 -14.31 -6.89
CA GLY A 48 9.93 -13.96 -8.31
C GLY A 48 8.70 -13.13 -8.70
N PRO A 49 8.66 -12.67 -9.96
CA PRO A 49 7.72 -11.67 -10.44
C PRO A 49 6.27 -12.11 -10.38
N VAL A 50 5.98 -13.39 -10.68
CA VAL A 50 4.61 -13.93 -10.69
C VAL A 50 3.96 -13.80 -9.31
N TYR A 51 4.65 -14.22 -8.24
CA TYR A 51 4.13 -14.09 -6.86
C TYR A 51 4.08 -12.64 -6.41
N GLY A 52 5.07 -11.83 -6.79
CA GLY A 52 5.08 -10.40 -6.50
C GLY A 52 3.84 -9.71 -7.09
N LEU A 53 3.56 -9.94 -8.37
CA LEU A 53 2.41 -9.38 -9.08
C LEU A 53 1.09 -9.88 -8.48
N PHE A 54 0.98 -11.17 -8.16
CA PHE A 54 -0.20 -11.69 -7.49
C PHE A 54 -0.47 -10.98 -6.15
N VAL A 55 0.56 -10.81 -5.32
CA VAL A 55 0.44 -10.09 -4.05
C VAL A 55 0.05 -8.62 -4.28
N LEU A 56 0.61 -7.97 -5.30
CA LEU A 56 0.23 -6.60 -5.67
C LEU A 56 -1.27 -6.49 -5.98
N VAL A 57 -1.76 -7.34 -6.88
CA VAL A 57 -3.16 -7.35 -7.31
C VAL A 57 -4.08 -7.60 -6.12
N MET A 58 -3.76 -8.61 -5.29
CA MET A 58 -4.58 -8.95 -4.13
C MET A 58 -4.53 -7.87 -3.04
N ASP A 59 -3.40 -7.23 -2.82
CA ASP A 59 -3.29 -6.11 -1.85
C ASP A 59 -4.04 -4.86 -2.33
N MET A 60 -4.01 -4.56 -3.64
CA MET A 60 -4.82 -3.51 -4.25
C MET A 60 -6.32 -3.84 -4.15
N ALA A 61 -6.71 -5.09 -4.44
CA ALA A 61 -8.09 -5.52 -4.39
C ALA A 61 -8.72 -5.31 -3.00
N LYS A 62 -7.97 -5.46 -1.91
CA LYS A 62 -8.45 -5.14 -0.56
C LYS A 62 -8.84 -3.67 -0.41
N GLY A 63 -8.02 -2.77 -0.96
CA GLY A 63 -8.27 -1.34 -0.94
C GLY A 63 -9.51 -0.96 -1.74
N VAL A 64 -9.64 -1.53 -2.94
CA VAL A 64 -10.83 -1.37 -3.78
C VAL A 64 -12.08 -1.88 -3.06
N ALA A 65 -12.01 -3.10 -2.50
CA ALA A 65 -13.12 -3.70 -1.77
C ALA A 65 -13.56 -2.83 -0.59
N ALA A 66 -12.63 -2.26 0.17
CA ALA A 66 -12.94 -1.39 1.30
C ALA A 66 -13.72 -0.14 0.89
N VAL A 67 -13.32 0.51 -0.20
CA VAL A 67 -14.05 1.67 -0.77
C VAL A 67 -15.46 1.27 -1.20
N LEU A 68 -15.60 0.15 -1.92
CA LEU A 68 -16.91 -0.34 -2.37
C LEU A 68 -17.82 -0.74 -1.20
N ILE A 69 -17.27 -1.38 -0.16
CA ILE A 69 -17.99 -1.69 1.06
C ILE A 69 -18.46 -0.40 1.73
N GLY A 70 -17.57 0.58 1.92
CA GLY A 70 -17.96 1.83 2.56
C GLY A 70 -19.06 2.58 1.78
N ARG A 71 -18.98 2.62 0.45
CA ARG A 71 -20.06 3.17 -0.42
C ARG A 71 -21.38 2.42 -0.29
N HIS A 72 -21.33 1.11 -0.13
CA HIS A 72 -22.53 0.30 0.03
C HIS A 72 -23.23 0.56 1.38
N PHE A 73 -22.45 0.77 2.45
CA PHE A 73 -22.98 0.96 3.80
C PHE A 73 -23.30 2.42 4.17
N GLY A 74 -22.82 3.41 3.41
CA GLY A 74 -23.08 4.82 3.68
C GLY A 74 -22.48 5.78 2.64
N GLY A 75 -22.40 7.07 3.00
CA GLY A 75 -21.82 8.11 2.14
C GLY A 75 -20.30 8.21 2.23
N VAL A 76 -19.76 9.33 1.73
CA VAL A 76 -18.32 9.61 1.63
C VAL A 76 -17.58 9.39 2.95
N GLU A 77 -18.16 9.78 4.09
CA GLU A 77 -17.53 9.55 5.39
C GLU A 77 -17.33 8.05 5.69
N THR A 78 -18.33 7.22 5.39
CA THR A 78 -18.25 5.77 5.61
C THR A 78 -17.30 5.11 4.61
N GLU A 79 -17.27 5.59 3.37
CA GLU A 79 -16.27 5.22 2.35
C GLU A 79 -14.84 5.42 2.86
N LEU A 80 -14.51 6.65 3.30
CA LEU A 80 -13.17 7.00 3.72
C LEU A 80 -12.77 6.29 5.03
N LEU A 81 -13.69 6.13 5.97
CA LEU A 81 -13.45 5.37 7.19
C LEU A 81 -13.22 3.88 6.91
N ALA A 82 -13.98 3.27 6.00
CA ALA A 82 -13.79 1.89 5.57
C ALA A 82 -12.43 1.70 4.88
N ALA A 83 -12.08 2.61 3.96
CA ALA A 83 -10.76 2.64 3.32
C ALA A 83 -9.63 2.74 4.35
N PHE A 84 -9.76 3.64 5.33
CA PHE A 84 -8.82 3.76 6.44
C PHE A 84 -8.71 2.46 7.26
N GLY A 85 -9.84 1.82 7.54
CA GLY A 85 -9.89 0.51 8.19
C GLY A 85 -9.03 -0.54 7.48
N ALA A 86 -9.15 -0.66 6.15
CA ALA A 86 -8.33 -1.60 5.38
C ALA A 86 -6.83 -1.26 5.38
N LEU A 87 -6.46 0.03 5.31
CA LEU A 87 -5.07 0.47 5.44
C LEU A 87 -4.49 0.10 6.81
N CYS A 88 -5.27 0.32 7.87
CA CYS A 88 -4.92 -0.08 9.23
C CYS A 88 -4.78 -1.61 9.35
N GLY A 89 -5.70 -2.38 8.77
CA GLY A 89 -5.62 -3.84 8.73
C GLY A 89 -4.35 -4.33 8.04
N HIS A 90 -4.00 -3.76 6.88
CA HIS A 90 -2.78 -4.14 6.18
C HIS A 90 -1.51 -3.75 6.95
N SER A 91 -1.53 -2.61 7.65
CA SER A 91 -0.40 -2.10 8.43
C SER A 91 -0.19 -2.83 9.75
N TRP A 92 -1.29 -3.19 10.42
CA TRP A 92 -1.36 -3.82 11.75
C TRP A 92 -2.36 -4.98 11.70
N SER A 93 -1.98 -6.05 11.02
CA SER A 93 -2.84 -7.20 10.82
C SER A 93 -3.06 -7.96 12.12
N ILE A 94 -4.32 -8.21 12.47
CA ILE A 94 -4.68 -9.06 13.60
C ILE A 94 -4.12 -10.48 13.45
N PHE A 95 -4.03 -10.99 12.21
CA PHE A 95 -3.50 -12.32 11.90
C PHE A 95 -1.97 -12.41 12.04
N LEU A 96 -1.28 -11.27 12.14
CA LEU A 96 0.17 -11.18 12.31
C LEU A 96 0.57 -10.50 13.62
N ARG A 97 -0.29 -10.57 14.66
CA ARG A 97 -0.04 -9.95 15.97
C ARG A 97 0.28 -8.45 15.84
N PHE A 98 -0.52 -7.75 15.05
CA PHE A 98 -0.42 -6.32 14.75
C PHE A 98 0.89 -5.90 14.06
N LYS A 99 1.57 -6.84 13.40
CA LYS A 99 2.61 -6.54 12.41
C LYS A 99 1.98 -6.51 11.02
N GLY A 100 2.61 -5.82 10.07
CA GLY A 100 2.03 -5.70 8.73
C GLY A 100 2.88 -4.89 7.76
N GLY A 101 2.32 -4.65 6.58
CA GLY A 101 3.00 -4.02 5.45
C GLY A 101 3.02 -2.50 5.52
N LYS A 102 3.47 -1.87 4.42
CA LYS A 102 3.64 -0.41 4.30
C LYS A 102 2.52 0.28 3.55
N ILE A 103 1.39 -0.39 3.37
CA ILE A 103 0.13 0.13 2.83
C ILE A 103 0.15 0.67 1.39
N VAL A 104 1.29 0.66 0.67
CA VAL A 104 1.39 1.25 -0.68
C VAL A 104 0.42 0.60 -1.67
N ALA A 105 0.41 -0.73 -1.77
CA ALA A 105 -0.48 -1.44 -2.71
C ALA A 105 -1.96 -1.29 -2.32
N THR A 106 -2.29 -1.47 -1.04
CA THR A 106 -3.66 -1.26 -0.54
C THR A 106 -4.12 0.19 -0.74
N GLY A 107 -3.25 1.17 -0.49
CA GLY A 107 -3.49 2.59 -0.75
C GLY A 107 -3.69 2.90 -2.22
N ALA A 108 -2.89 2.30 -3.12
CA ALA A 108 -3.10 2.41 -4.56
C ALA A 108 -4.46 1.84 -4.98
N GLY A 109 -4.90 0.74 -4.38
CA GLY A 109 -6.25 0.19 -4.58
C GLY A 109 -7.36 1.12 -4.10
N VAL A 110 -7.20 1.73 -2.92
CA VAL A 110 -8.13 2.74 -2.39
C VAL A 110 -8.23 3.93 -3.34
N VAL A 111 -7.09 4.51 -3.72
CA VAL A 111 -7.06 5.68 -4.60
C VAL A 111 -7.58 5.34 -5.99
N LEU A 112 -7.41 4.10 -6.48
CA LEU A 112 -7.96 3.64 -7.75
C LEU A 112 -9.48 3.60 -7.73
N ALA A 113 -10.08 3.11 -6.64
CA ALA A 113 -11.52 3.07 -6.49
C ALA A 113 -12.15 4.45 -6.25
N ILE A 114 -11.40 5.39 -5.68
CA ILE A 114 -11.80 6.79 -5.52
C ILE A 114 -11.68 7.56 -6.84
N SER A 115 -10.51 7.53 -7.47
CA SER A 115 -10.23 8.26 -8.70
C SER A 115 -9.11 7.57 -9.52
N PRO A 116 -9.47 6.96 -10.67
CA PRO A 116 -8.49 6.42 -11.62
C PRO A 116 -7.50 7.47 -12.12
N ALA A 117 -7.92 8.73 -12.30
CA ALA A 117 -7.06 9.82 -12.75
C ALA A 117 -5.94 10.13 -11.73
N VAL A 118 -6.28 10.20 -10.44
CA VAL A 118 -5.29 10.40 -9.37
C VAL A 118 -4.34 9.22 -9.27
N THR A 119 -4.85 7.99 -9.42
CA THR A 119 -4.01 6.79 -9.43
C THR A 119 -3.04 6.78 -10.61
N LEU A 120 -3.49 7.19 -11.78
CA LEU A 120 -2.63 7.30 -12.96
C LEU A 120 -1.52 8.34 -12.73
N ALA A 121 -1.86 9.52 -12.19
CA ALA A 121 -0.87 10.55 -11.86
C ALA A 121 0.19 10.04 -10.86
N ALA A 122 -0.24 9.39 -9.77
CA ALA A 122 0.66 8.78 -8.80
C ALA A 122 1.49 7.63 -9.41
N GLY A 123 0.90 6.84 -10.31
CA GLY A 123 1.56 5.77 -11.05
C GLY A 123 2.65 6.29 -11.99
N VAL A 124 2.41 7.38 -12.71
CA VAL A 124 3.41 8.05 -13.56
C VAL A 124 4.59 8.53 -12.71
N VAL A 125 4.32 9.19 -11.57
CA VAL A 125 5.38 9.65 -10.66
C VAL A 125 6.15 8.46 -10.07
N LEU A 126 5.47 7.37 -9.71
CA LEU A 126 6.08 6.14 -9.23
C LEU A 126 7.05 5.58 -10.27
N LEU A 127 6.59 5.36 -11.50
CA LEU A 127 7.37 4.75 -12.57
C LEU A 127 8.56 5.64 -12.97
N THR A 128 8.34 6.95 -13.07
CA THR A 128 9.40 7.94 -13.38
C THR A 128 10.46 7.94 -12.29
N THR A 129 10.06 8.06 -11.02
CA THR A 129 10.99 8.02 -9.88
C THR A 129 11.73 6.69 -9.80
N LEU A 130 11.05 5.58 -10.14
CA LEU A 130 11.64 4.24 -10.12
C LEU A 130 12.69 4.08 -11.22
N GLY A 131 12.40 4.54 -12.44
CA GLY A 131 13.34 4.50 -13.56
C GLY A 131 14.62 5.28 -13.28
N ILE A 132 14.50 6.45 -12.66
CA ILE A 132 15.64 7.32 -12.35
C ILE A 132 16.44 6.80 -11.14
N SER A 133 15.77 6.61 -9.99
CA SER A 133 16.45 6.31 -8.72
C SER A 133 16.79 4.84 -8.52
N ARG A 134 16.02 3.94 -9.16
CA ARG A 134 16.00 2.49 -8.92
C ARG A 134 15.60 2.10 -7.49
N TYR A 135 15.05 3.02 -6.69
CA TYR A 135 14.55 2.74 -5.33
C TYR A 135 13.03 2.66 -5.30
N VAL A 136 12.47 1.46 -5.11
CA VAL A 136 11.01 1.27 -4.99
C VAL A 136 10.42 2.06 -3.82
N SER A 137 11.15 2.16 -2.71
CA SER A 137 10.73 2.90 -1.53
C SER A 137 10.61 4.41 -1.78
N LEU A 138 11.59 5.01 -2.45
CA LEU A 138 11.53 6.42 -2.84
C LEU A 138 10.36 6.66 -3.80
N SER A 139 10.21 5.82 -4.82
CA SER A 139 9.10 5.93 -5.77
C SER A 139 7.73 5.84 -5.10
N SER A 140 7.59 4.96 -4.10
CA SER A 140 6.34 4.82 -3.34
C SER A 140 6.03 6.06 -2.50
N ILE A 141 7.06 6.69 -1.89
CA ILE A 141 6.91 7.94 -1.14
C ILE A 141 6.49 9.07 -2.08
N MET A 142 7.18 9.23 -3.21
CA MET A 142 6.86 10.28 -4.19
C MET A 142 5.45 10.12 -4.74
N ALA A 143 5.04 8.90 -5.07
CA ALA A 143 3.67 8.61 -5.50
C ALA A 143 2.63 8.99 -4.43
N ALA A 144 2.91 8.70 -3.15
CA ALA A 144 2.01 9.06 -2.05
C ALA A 144 1.91 10.58 -1.83
N ILE A 145 3.01 11.32 -2.03
CA ILE A 145 3.00 12.80 -2.00
C ILE A 145 2.15 13.37 -3.15
N THR A 146 2.17 12.73 -4.31
CA THR A 146 1.36 13.14 -5.46
C THR A 146 -0.13 13.01 -5.21
N VAL A 147 -0.59 12.06 -4.40
CA VAL A 147 -2.03 11.79 -4.18
C VAL A 147 -2.81 13.04 -3.76
N PRO A 148 -2.53 13.71 -2.63
CA PRO A 148 -3.29 14.89 -2.22
C PRO A 148 -3.13 16.07 -3.19
N ALA A 149 -1.94 16.24 -3.80
CA ALA A 149 -1.71 17.30 -4.78
C ALA A 149 -2.55 17.10 -6.05
N ALA A 150 -2.64 15.87 -6.54
CA ALA A 150 -3.49 15.50 -7.66
C ALA A 150 -4.98 15.66 -7.30
N MET A 151 -5.42 15.18 -6.12
CA MET A 151 -6.81 15.38 -5.68
C MET A 151 -7.21 16.86 -5.68
N ALA A 152 -6.33 17.74 -5.19
CA ALA A 152 -6.54 19.19 -5.23
C ALA A 152 -6.55 19.75 -6.67
N PHE A 153 -5.60 19.32 -7.52
CA PHE A 153 -5.54 19.74 -8.93
C PHE A 153 -6.81 19.41 -9.71
N TRP A 154 -7.41 18.24 -9.46
CA TRP A 154 -8.67 17.82 -10.07
C TRP A 154 -9.92 18.40 -9.37
N GLY A 155 -9.76 19.29 -8.40
CA GLY A 155 -10.87 19.97 -7.73
C GLY A 155 -11.77 19.02 -6.92
N MET A 156 -11.21 17.94 -6.37
CA MET A 156 -11.96 16.99 -5.55
C MET A 156 -12.39 17.61 -4.22
N ASP A 157 -13.44 17.05 -3.61
CA ASP A 157 -13.93 17.49 -2.30
C ASP A 157 -12.84 17.45 -1.21
N THR A 158 -12.89 18.43 -0.30
CA THR A 158 -11.93 18.62 0.79
C THR A 158 -11.71 17.36 1.62
N LEU A 159 -12.74 16.53 1.84
CA LEU A 159 -12.60 15.28 2.59
C LEU A 159 -11.65 14.28 1.90
N TYR A 160 -11.69 14.19 0.56
CA TYR A 160 -10.76 13.33 -0.17
C TYR A 160 -9.34 13.86 -0.08
N ILE A 161 -9.14 15.18 -0.17
CA ILE A 161 -7.81 15.81 -0.05
C ILE A 161 -7.23 15.54 1.34
N ILE A 162 -8.02 15.75 2.41
CA ILE A 162 -7.61 15.45 3.79
C ILE A 162 -7.24 13.97 3.93
N PHE A 163 -8.06 13.06 3.40
CA PHE A 163 -7.75 11.64 3.39
C PHE A 163 -6.45 11.32 2.63
N GLY A 164 -6.22 11.97 1.49
CA GLY A 164 -4.99 11.87 0.72
C GLY A 164 -3.76 12.32 1.51
N ILE A 165 -3.87 13.39 2.30
CA ILE A 165 -2.80 13.86 3.21
C ILE A 165 -2.55 12.82 4.31
N ILE A 166 -3.60 12.26 4.92
CA ILE A 166 -3.47 11.21 5.93
C ILE A 166 -2.74 9.99 5.34
N LEU A 167 -3.15 9.54 4.16
CA LEU A 167 -2.51 8.43 3.44
C LEU A 167 -1.03 8.73 3.16
N MET A 168 -0.71 9.92 2.66
CA MET A 168 0.65 10.37 2.41
C MET A 168 1.51 10.27 3.69
N VAL A 169 1.03 10.84 4.80
CA VAL A 169 1.74 10.83 6.08
C VAL A 169 1.98 9.39 6.57
N PHE A 170 0.97 8.52 6.49
CA PHE A 170 1.10 7.13 6.90
C PHE A 170 2.11 6.36 6.03
N VAL A 171 2.09 6.55 4.71
CA VAL A 171 3.08 5.94 3.82
C VAL A 171 4.49 6.38 4.20
N ILE A 172 4.71 7.69 4.42
CA ILE A 172 6.02 8.23 4.81
C ILE A 172 6.46 7.61 6.15
N TYR A 173 5.60 7.60 7.17
CA TYR A 173 5.87 7.01 8.47
C TYR A 173 6.27 5.51 8.37
N LYS A 174 5.55 4.75 7.54
CA LYS A 174 5.85 3.32 7.30
C LYS A 174 7.15 3.11 6.50
N HIS A 175 7.66 4.14 5.83
CA HIS A 175 8.93 4.11 5.11
C HIS A 175 10.11 4.75 5.84
N ARG A 176 9.97 5.19 7.10
CA ARG A 176 11.08 5.79 7.89
C ARG A 176 12.39 4.97 7.87
N SER A 177 12.29 3.63 7.94
CA SER A 177 13.48 2.77 7.88
C SER A 177 14.09 2.68 6.47
N ASN A 178 13.29 2.86 5.42
CA ASN A 178 13.80 2.99 4.05
C ASN A 178 14.47 4.33 3.84
N ILE A 179 13.91 5.41 4.38
CA ILE A 179 14.51 6.74 4.31
C ILE A 179 15.90 6.70 4.95
N GLN A 180 16.03 6.11 6.15
CA GLN A 180 17.33 5.89 6.80
C GLN A 180 18.30 5.07 5.93
N ARG A 181 17.83 4.01 5.28
CA ARG A 181 18.66 3.20 4.36
C ARG A 181 19.04 3.95 3.08
N ILE A 182 18.19 4.83 2.56
CA ILE A 182 18.51 5.67 1.39
C ILE A 182 19.62 6.66 1.78
N LEU A 183 19.46 7.35 2.91
CA LEU A 183 20.43 8.33 3.41
C LEU A 183 21.78 7.70 3.73
N SER A 184 21.80 6.46 4.22
CA SER A 184 23.03 5.70 4.47
C SER A 184 23.56 4.94 3.24
N GLY A 185 22.90 5.04 2.08
CA GLY A 185 23.31 4.35 0.85
C GLY A 185 23.15 2.82 0.86
N THR A 186 22.41 2.27 1.83
CA THR A 186 22.19 0.83 2.05
C THR A 186 20.84 0.31 1.51
N GLU A 187 20.00 1.18 0.95
CA GLU A 187 18.70 0.79 0.41
C GLU A 187 18.82 -0.08 -0.86
N PHE A 188 17.93 -1.07 -0.98
CA PHE A 188 17.91 -1.99 -2.12
C PHE A 188 17.53 -1.29 -3.43
N LYS A 189 18.41 -1.40 -4.44
CA LYS A 189 18.11 -0.99 -5.82
C LYS A 189 17.50 -2.14 -6.63
N VAL A 190 16.55 -1.82 -7.49
CA VAL A 190 16.08 -2.75 -8.53
C VAL A 190 17.23 -3.02 -9.51
N GLY A 191 17.37 -4.29 -9.92
CA GLY A 191 18.37 -4.72 -10.91
C GLY A 191 19.79 -4.93 -10.39
N LYS A 192 20.13 -4.57 -9.14
CA LYS A 192 21.38 -5.02 -8.52
C LYS A 192 21.18 -6.45 -8.01
N GLY A 193 21.80 -7.42 -8.69
CA GLY A 193 21.77 -8.83 -8.30
C GLY A 193 22.33 -9.06 -6.89
N LYS A 194 21.89 -10.13 -6.22
CA LYS A 194 22.58 -10.62 -5.01
C LYS A 194 24.06 -10.77 -5.36
N LYS A 195 24.95 -10.10 -4.62
CA LYS A 195 26.33 -10.60 -4.51
C LYS A 195 26.18 -12.02 -3.95
N ARG A 196 26.47 -13.02 -4.79
CA ARG A 196 26.69 -14.39 -4.32
C ARG A 196 27.86 -14.38 -3.36
#